data_AF-A0AA43ET09-F1
#
_entry.id   AF-A0AA43ET09-F1
#
_cell.length_a   1.000
_cell.length_b   1.000
_cell.length_c   1.000
_cell.angle_alpha   90.00
_cell.angle_beta   90.00
_cell.angle_gamma   90.00
#
_symmetry.space_group_name_H-M   'P 1'
#
loop_
_entity.id
_entity.type
_entity.pdbx_description
1 polymer ?
#
loop_
_entity_poly.entity_id
_entity_poly.type
_entity_poly.pdbx_seq_one_letter_code
_entity_poly.pdbx_strand_id
1 'polypeptide(L)'
;MAQKFGNGRWVREGFLDNRVEGMVVGQVVFAVIGPVDFYLRGNFKPDIAGEVIRFRNNRFEDDDMAGQVIGDMANPQVGTVNLISLDPHPNLEPHPYVEWFTLRKDHYRFELSSGEAWVLSDEERKAIDGESQRIRKTLADHRSDQPRSSDSADLV
;
A
#
# COMPACT_ATOMS: atom_id res chain seq x y z
N MET A 1 -14.59 -15.41 -3.23
CA MET A 1 -13.51 -14.43 -3.41
C MET A 1 -12.57 -14.56 -2.21
N ALA A 2 -11.30 -14.86 -2.44
CA ALA A 2 -10.36 -15.13 -1.34
C ALA A 2 -9.94 -13.81 -0.68
N GLN A 3 -10.38 -13.61 0.56
CA GLN A 3 -9.97 -12.49 1.41
C GLN A 3 -8.59 -12.84 1.98
N LYS A 4 -7.50 -12.30 1.43
CA LYS A 4 -6.14 -12.59 1.92
C LYS A 4 -5.78 -11.65 3.08
N PHE A 5 -6.43 -11.89 4.23
CA PHE A 5 -6.00 -11.66 5.62
C PHE A 5 -5.43 -10.28 6.06
N GLY A 6 -5.62 -9.96 7.34
CA GLY A 6 -4.94 -8.86 8.03
C GLY A 6 -3.51 -9.28 8.37
N ASN A 7 -2.54 -8.84 7.58
CA ASN A 7 -1.15 -9.31 7.64
C ASN A 7 -0.26 -8.43 8.53
N GLY A 8 -0.86 -7.73 9.52
CA GLY A 8 -0.16 -6.76 10.38
C GLY A 8 1.16 -7.32 10.92
N ARG A 9 1.15 -8.51 11.52
CA ARG A 9 2.33 -9.12 12.14
C ARG A 9 3.50 -9.42 11.19
N TRP A 10 3.28 -9.57 9.89
CA TRP A 10 4.35 -9.83 8.92
C TRP A 10 4.82 -8.57 8.19
N VAL A 11 4.21 -7.41 8.47
CA VAL A 11 4.70 -6.11 8.01
C VAL A 11 5.73 -5.62 9.02
N ARG A 12 6.93 -5.29 8.57
CA ARG A 12 8.00 -4.77 9.45
C ARG A 12 7.96 -3.25 9.53
N GLU A 13 8.12 -2.60 8.39
CA GLU A 13 8.23 -1.14 8.27
C GLU A 13 8.02 -0.72 6.83
N GLY A 14 7.79 0.57 6.61
CA GLY A 14 7.65 1.12 5.27
C GLY A 14 7.25 2.57 5.27
N PHE A 15 7.05 3.09 4.07
CA PHE A 15 6.47 4.41 3.86
C PHE A 15 5.48 4.37 2.69
N LEU A 16 4.52 5.28 2.72
CA LEU A 16 3.58 5.52 1.63
C LEU A 16 3.48 7.03 1.39
N ASP A 17 3.57 7.44 0.13
CA ASP A 17 3.59 8.82 -0.35
C ASP A 17 2.39 9.09 -1.25
N ASN A 18 1.48 9.97 -0.78
CA ASN A 18 0.29 10.41 -1.50
C ASN A 18 0.36 11.87 -1.93
N ARG A 19 1.57 12.45 -2.08
CA ARG A 19 1.71 13.87 -2.50
C ARG A 19 1.26 14.14 -3.93
N VAL A 20 1.11 13.10 -4.75
CA VAL A 20 0.52 13.20 -6.08
C VAL A 20 -0.92 12.73 -5.98
N GLU A 21 -1.85 13.66 -6.24
CA GLU A 21 -3.28 13.36 -6.18
C GLU A 21 -3.64 12.18 -7.10
N GLY A 22 -4.46 11.26 -6.56
CA GLY A 22 -4.91 10.05 -7.22
C GLY A 22 -3.87 8.92 -7.26
N MET A 23 -2.74 9.08 -6.58
CA MET A 23 -1.66 8.10 -6.56
C MET A 23 -1.00 7.95 -5.18
N VAL A 24 -0.81 6.71 -4.78
CA VAL A 24 0.02 6.33 -3.64
C VAL A 24 1.18 5.49 -4.14
N VAL A 25 2.41 5.88 -3.78
CA VAL A 25 3.60 5.05 -4.00
C VAL A 25 4.31 4.79 -2.69
N GLY A 26 5.14 3.76 -2.61
CA GLY A 26 5.95 3.55 -1.43
C GLY A 26 6.63 2.19 -1.42
N GLN A 27 7.30 1.89 -0.32
CA GLN A 27 7.95 0.60 -0.15
C GLN A 27 7.61 0.06 1.23
N VAL A 28 7.27 -1.21 1.28
CA VAL A 28 6.90 -1.92 2.51
C VAL A 28 7.73 -3.19 2.61
N VAL A 29 8.33 -3.43 3.77
CA VAL A 29 9.11 -4.63 4.04
C VAL A 29 8.22 -5.67 4.71
N PHE A 30 8.09 -6.83 4.09
CA PHE A 30 7.37 -7.98 4.63
C PHE A 30 8.32 -9.10 5.06
N ALA A 31 7.91 -9.90 6.03
CA ALA A 31 8.59 -11.15 6.40
C ALA A 31 8.75 -12.06 5.17
N VAL A 32 9.87 -12.77 5.08
CA VAL A 32 10.25 -13.70 3.99
C VAL A 32 10.41 -13.07 2.59
N ILE A 33 9.55 -12.12 2.19
CA ILE A 33 9.55 -11.47 0.86
C ILE A 33 10.59 -10.36 0.79
N GLY A 34 10.79 -9.63 1.89
CA GLY A 34 11.63 -8.43 1.93
C GLY A 34 10.89 -7.17 1.40
N PRO A 35 11.63 -6.20 0.83
CA PRO A 35 11.04 -4.95 0.35
C PRO A 35 10.17 -5.17 -0.89
N VAL A 36 8.97 -4.58 -0.86
CA VAL A 36 7.99 -4.61 -1.93
C VAL A 36 7.63 -3.18 -2.29
N ASP A 37 7.77 -2.82 -3.56
CA ASP A 37 7.38 -1.51 -4.08
C ASP A 37 5.85 -1.48 -4.34
N PHE A 38 5.23 -0.35 -4.01
CA PHE A 38 3.80 -0.09 -4.14
C PHE A 38 3.56 1.02 -5.16
N TYR A 39 2.58 0.79 -6.03
CA TYR A 39 2.06 1.77 -6.96
C TYR A 39 0.54 1.62 -7.08
N LEU A 40 -0.19 2.42 -6.31
CA LEU A 40 -1.63 2.31 -6.16
C LEU A 40 -2.33 3.57 -6.69
N ARG A 41 -3.47 3.38 -7.34
CA ARG A 41 -4.39 4.46 -7.73
C ARG A 41 -5.37 4.75 -6.58
N GLY A 42 -5.55 6.02 -6.27
CA GLY A 42 -6.39 6.49 -5.17
C GLY A 42 -5.60 7.38 -4.22
N ASN A 43 -6.25 7.81 -3.14
CA ASN A 43 -5.68 8.70 -2.12
C ASN A 43 -5.82 8.08 -0.73
N PHE A 44 -5.07 8.62 0.23
CA PHE A 44 -5.38 8.42 1.63
C PHE A 44 -6.75 9.06 1.97
N LYS A 45 -7.29 8.76 3.15
CA LYS A 45 -8.48 9.45 3.65
C LYS A 45 -8.20 10.97 3.79
N PRO A 46 -9.26 11.81 3.76
CA PRO A 46 -9.12 13.27 3.74
C PRO A 46 -8.34 13.89 4.90
N ASP A 47 -8.23 13.21 6.04
CA ASP A 47 -7.46 13.63 7.21
C ASP A 47 -5.95 13.69 6.95
N ILE A 48 -5.44 12.88 6.03
CA ILE A 48 -4.02 12.79 5.68
C ILE A 48 -3.78 12.77 4.16
N ALA A 49 -4.77 13.18 3.36
CA ALA A 49 -4.62 13.22 1.90
C ALA A 49 -3.53 14.21 1.48
N GLY A 50 -2.71 13.84 0.50
CA GLY A 50 -1.55 14.65 0.10
C GLY A 50 -0.31 14.47 0.98
N GLU A 51 -0.39 13.67 2.04
CA GLU A 51 0.71 13.47 2.98
C GLU A 51 1.62 12.28 2.61
N VAL A 52 2.72 12.18 3.35
CA VAL A 52 3.57 10.99 3.38
C VAL A 52 3.51 10.41 4.77
N ILE A 53 3.22 9.12 4.88
CA ILE A 53 3.30 8.39 6.14
C ILE A 53 4.50 7.45 6.14
N ARG A 54 5.09 7.26 7.31
CA ARG A 54 6.01 6.17 7.62
C ARG A 54 5.42 5.35 8.73
N PHE A 55 5.80 4.08 8.78
CA PHE A 55 5.38 3.19 9.83
C PHE A 55 6.44 2.15 10.17
N ARG A 56 6.36 1.66 11.40
CA ARG A 56 7.20 0.58 11.92
C ARG A 56 6.40 -0.24 12.93
N ASN A 57 6.26 -1.52 12.64
CA ASN A 57 5.52 -2.47 13.47
C ASN A 57 6.43 -3.09 14.53
N ASN A 58 6.13 -2.88 15.80
CA ASN A 58 6.88 -3.49 16.91
C ASN A 58 6.45 -4.93 17.18
N ARG A 59 5.31 -5.36 16.62
CA ARG A 59 4.79 -6.74 16.68
C ARG A 59 5.16 -7.55 15.45
N PHE A 60 6.26 -7.17 14.79
CA PHE A 60 6.76 -7.89 13.62
C PHE A 60 7.26 -9.27 14.01
N GLU A 61 6.80 -10.28 13.29
CA GLU A 61 7.21 -11.69 13.43
C GLU A 61 7.77 -12.18 12.10
N ASP A 62 9.02 -12.65 12.10
CA ASP A 62 9.62 -13.35 10.96
C ASP A 62 9.52 -14.85 11.24
N ASP A 63 8.36 -15.43 10.94
CA ASP A 63 8.06 -16.85 11.16
C ASP A 63 7.88 -17.61 9.83
N ASP A 64 8.11 -18.93 9.85
CA ASP A 64 7.98 -19.78 8.66
C ASP A 64 6.55 -19.79 8.08
N MET A 65 5.55 -19.40 8.90
CA MET A 65 4.16 -19.30 8.46
C MET A 65 3.96 -18.14 7.47
N ALA A 66 4.77 -17.08 7.53
CA ALA A 66 4.74 -15.99 6.56
C ALA A 66 4.92 -16.51 5.13
N GLY A 67 5.90 -17.40 4.91
CA GLY A 67 6.16 -17.97 3.58
C GLY A 67 4.97 -18.75 3.01
N GLN A 68 4.17 -19.39 3.86
CA GLN A 68 2.99 -20.14 3.42
C GLN A 68 1.81 -19.23 3.05
N VAL A 69 1.65 -18.10 3.74
CA VAL A 69 0.45 -17.25 3.61
C VAL A 69 0.64 -16.07 2.67
N ILE A 70 1.83 -15.45 2.69
CA ILE A 70 2.14 -14.29 1.85
C ILE A 70 3.23 -14.58 0.81
N GLY A 71 3.82 -15.77 0.78
CA GLY A 71 4.92 -16.08 -0.16
C GLY A 71 4.55 -16.00 -1.64
N ASP A 72 3.26 -16.06 -1.99
CA ASP A 72 2.77 -15.88 -3.37
C ASP A 72 2.32 -14.43 -3.67
N MET A 73 2.58 -13.49 -2.76
CA MET A 73 2.25 -12.08 -2.92
C MET A 73 2.99 -11.50 -4.12
N ALA A 74 2.26 -10.77 -4.97
CA ALA A 74 2.85 -10.07 -6.11
C ALA A 74 3.92 -9.06 -5.65
N ASN A 75 5.04 -9.02 -6.36
CA ASN A 75 6.07 -7.98 -6.18
C ASN A 75 6.47 -7.49 -7.58
N PRO A 76 6.19 -6.22 -7.94
CA PRO A 76 5.63 -5.14 -7.12
C PRO A 76 4.12 -5.26 -6.85
N GLN A 77 3.63 -4.46 -5.89
CA GLN A 77 2.20 -4.27 -5.61
C GLN A 77 1.62 -3.13 -6.46
N VAL A 78 0.92 -3.49 -7.53
CA VAL A 78 0.25 -2.54 -8.43
C VAL A 78 -1.27 -2.70 -8.32
N GLY A 79 -2.00 -1.60 -8.13
CA GLY A 79 -3.41 -1.71 -7.76
C GLY A 79 -4.18 -0.42 -7.49
N THR A 80 -5.18 -0.51 -6.62
CA THR A 80 -6.02 0.60 -6.16
C THR A 80 -6.10 0.65 -4.64
N VAL A 81 -6.00 1.85 -4.08
CA VAL A 81 -6.28 2.10 -2.66
C VAL A 81 -7.75 1.80 -2.39
N ASN A 82 -8.03 1.11 -1.28
CA ASN A 82 -9.38 1.01 -0.72
C ASN A 82 -9.54 1.93 0.49
N LEU A 83 -8.63 1.81 1.46
CA LEU A 83 -8.64 2.62 2.67
C LEU A 83 -7.22 2.77 3.22
N ILE A 84 -6.74 4.01 3.36
CA ILE A 84 -5.51 4.32 4.08
C ILE A 84 -5.80 5.47 5.04
N SER A 85 -5.64 5.25 6.34
CA SER A 85 -5.90 6.23 7.39
C SER A 85 -5.12 5.90 8.65
N LEU A 86 -4.82 6.91 9.48
CA LEU A 86 -4.25 6.73 10.81
C LEU A 86 -5.33 6.54 11.90
N ASP A 87 -6.58 6.89 11.59
CA ASP A 87 -7.72 6.78 12.49
C ASP A 87 -9.00 6.42 11.70
N PRO A 88 -9.15 5.16 11.28
CA PRO A 88 -10.19 4.77 10.33
C PRO A 88 -11.59 4.75 10.95
N HIS A 89 -11.73 4.61 12.28
CA HIS A 89 -13.00 4.35 12.95
C HIS A 89 -13.18 5.21 14.21
N PRO A 90 -14.17 6.12 14.25
CA PRO A 90 -14.29 7.13 15.31
C PRO A 90 -14.62 6.57 16.71
N ASN A 91 -15.12 5.34 16.78
CA ASN A 91 -15.48 4.69 18.05
C ASN A 91 -14.48 3.60 18.48
N LEU A 92 -13.36 3.44 17.78
CA LEU A 92 -12.29 2.53 18.17
C LEU A 92 -11.06 3.36 18.56
N GLU A 93 -10.11 2.73 19.24
CA GLU A 93 -8.80 3.36 19.43
C GLU A 93 -8.15 3.64 18.07
N PRO A 94 -7.56 4.82 17.86
CA PRO A 94 -6.88 5.15 16.61
C PRO A 94 -5.78 4.13 16.30
N HIS A 95 -5.92 3.48 15.14
CA HIS A 95 -4.99 2.47 14.66
C HIS A 95 -4.73 2.69 13.16
N PRO A 96 -3.46 2.78 12.73
CA PRO A 96 -3.16 2.88 11.31
C PRO A 96 -3.68 1.67 10.54
N TYR A 97 -4.37 1.94 9.44
CA TYR A 97 -5.02 0.95 8.59
C TYR A 97 -4.65 1.21 7.14
N VAL A 98 -4.16 0.17 6.46
CA VAL A 98 -3.78 0.22 5.04
C VAL A 98 -4.44 -0.95 4.32
N GLU A 99 -5.23 -0.67 3.30
CA GLU A 99 -5.99 -1.65 2.54
C GLU A 99 -6.06 -1.28 1.06
N TRP A 100 -5.83 -2.29 0.21
CA TRP A 100 -5.76 -2.11 -1.23
C TRP A 100 -6.18 -3.37 -1.99
N PHE A 101 -6.47 -3.18 -3.27
CA PHE A 101 -6.69 -4.26 -4.22
C PHE A 101 -5.58 -4.29 -5.26
N THR A 102 -5.12 -5.48 -5.67
CA THR A 102 -4.24 -5.61 -6.85
C THR A 102 -5.03 -5.43 -8.15
N LEU A 103 -4.31 -5.31 -9.28
CA LEU A 103 -4.94 -5.35 -10.61
C LEU A 103 -5.78 -6.61 -10.84
N ARG A 104 -5.38 -7.75 -10.23
CA ARG A 104 -6.10 -9.03 -10.29
C ARG A 104 -7.24 -9.15 -9.28
N LYS A 105 -7.55 -8.07 -8.57
CA LYS A 105 -8.60 -8.00 -7.54
C LYS A 105 -8.32 -8.84 -6.29
N ASP A 106 -7.06 -9.21 -6.05
CA ASP A 106 -6.67 -9.72 -4.74
C ASP A 106 -6.77 -8.61 -3.72
N HIS A 107 -7.29 -8.93 -2.54
CA HIS A 107 -7.54 -7.96 -1.48
C HIS A 107 -6.56 -8.16 -0.33
N TYR A 108 -5.84 -7.09 0.04
CA TYR A 108 -4.85 -7.10 1.11
C TYR A 108 -5.11 -5.96 2.09
N ARG A 109 -4.79 -6.21 3.36
CA ARG A 109 -4.79 -5.19 4.40
C ARG A 109 -3.80 -5.47 5.50
N PHE A 110 -3.39 -4.42 6.19
CA PHE A 110 -2.72 -4.53 7.48
C PHE A 110 -3.12 -3.40 8.42
N GLU A 111 -3.02 -3.71 9.70
CA GLU A 111 -3.35 -2.83 10.82
C GLU A 111 -2.14 -2.74 11.73
N LEU A 112 -1.86 -1.55 12.24
CA LEU A 112 -0.76 -1.30 13.18
C LEU A 112 -1.31 -0.79 14.51
N SER A 113 -0.48 -0.85 15.54
CA SER A 113 -0.84 -0.25 16.84
C SER A 113 -0.86 1.28 16.74
N SER A 114 -1.56 1.92 17.67
CA SER A 114 -1.52 3.37 17.79
C SER A 114 -0.07 3.87 17.92
N GLY A 115 0.27 4.93 17.20
CA GLY A 115 1.62 5.52 17.18
C GLY A 115 2.65 4.77 16.31
N GLU A 116 2.32 3.61 15.74
CA GLU A 116 3.23 2.86 14.86
C GLU A 116 3.25 3.36 13.41
N ALA A 117 2.43 4.37 13.09
CA ALA A 117 2.52 5.13 11.85
C ALA A 117 2.32 6.62 12.12
N TRP A 118 3.04 7.46 11.37
CA TRP A 118 3.03 8.90 11.54
C TRP A 118 3.23 9.61 10.20
N VAL A 119 2.71 10.84 10.09
CA VAL A 119 2.99 11.73 8.97
C VAL A 119 4.42 12.26 9.11
N LEU A 120 5.18 12.25 8.01
CA LEU A 120 6.57 12.70 7.98
C LEU A 120 6.72 14.22 8.07
N SER A 121 7.80 14.68 8.72
CA SER A 121 8.24 16.09 8.66
C SER A 121 8.76 16.46 7.26
N ASP A 122 8.95 17.75 6.99
CA ASP A 122 9.48 18.22 5.70
C ASP A 122 10.89 17.70 5.40
N GLU A 123 11.75 17.57 6.42
CA GLU A 123 13.08 16.99 6.29
C GLU A 123 13.00 15.50 5.95
N GLU A 124 12.14 14.76 6.63
CA GLU A 124 11.93 13.33 6.38
C GLU A 124 11.32 13.07 5.00
N ARG A 125 10.43 13.96 4.53
CA ARG A 125 9.88 13.91 3.16
C ARG A 125 10.98 14.05 2.13
N LYS A 126 11.88 15.02 2.28
CA LYS A 126 13.00 15.22 1.34
C LYS A 126 13.89 13.98 1.26
N ALA A 127 14.08 13.28 2.37
CA ALA A 127 14.89 12.06 2.41
C ALA A 127 14.30 10.90 1.60
N ILE A 128 12.98 10.86 1.39
CA ILE A 128 12.32 9.81 0.60
C ILE A 128 12.02 10.21 -0.85
N ASP A 129 12.23 11.48 -1.23
CA ASP A 129 11.87 12.00 -2.55
C ASP A 129 12.45 11.17 -3.69
N GLY A 130 13.74 10.84 -3.59
CA GLY A 130 14.43 10.03 -4.59
C GLY A 130 13.78 8.66 -4.77
N GLU A 131 13.37 8.03 -3.66
CA GLU A 131 12.76 6.70 -3.70
C GLU A 131 11.34 6.74 -4.26
N SER A 132 10.51 7.70 -3.83
CA SER A 132 9.19 7.89 -4.42
C SER A 132 9.25 8.20 -5.92
N GLN A 133 10.24 8.98 -6.36
CA GLN A 133 10.46 9.27 -7.79
C GLN A 133 10.92 8.02 -8.54
N ARG A 134 11.83 7.21 -7.97
CA ARG A 134 12.27 5.93 -8.53
C ARG A 134 11.09 5.01 -8.76
N ILE A 135 10.25 4.81 -7.75
CA ILE A 135 9.10 3.91 -7.82
C ILE A 135 8.11 4.41 -8.86
N ARG A 136 7.76 5.70 -8.84
CA ARG A 136 6.87 6.30 -9.84
C ARG A 136 7.38 6.07 -11.26
N LYS A 137 8.66 6.33 -11.52
CA LYS A 137 9.26 6.17 -12.85
C LYS A 137 9.30 4.71 -13.29
N THR A 138 9.65 3.80 -12.38
CA THR A 138 9.81 2.37 -12.70
C THR A 138 8.47 1.68 -12.94
N LEU A 139 7.44 2.06 -12.17
CA LEU A 139 6.14 1.39 -12.19
C LEU A 139 5.06 2.13 -13.00
N ALA A 140 5.37 3.30 -13.56
CA ALA A 140 4.43 4.07 -14.40
C ALA A 140 3.87 3.24 -15.57
N ASP A 141 4.72 2.43 -16.22
CA ASP A 141 4.34 1.65 -17.40
C ASP A 141 3.50 0.40 -17.05
N HIS A 142 3.53 -0.03 -15.80
CA HIS A 142 2.73 -1.16 -15.31
C HIS A 142 1.23 -0.80 -15.18
N ARG A 143 0.85 0.46 -15.44
CA ARG A 143 -0.54 0.90 -15.60
C ARG A 143 -1.22 0.33 -16.86
N SER A 144 -0.43 -0.13 -17.84
CA SER A 144 -0.89 -0.40 -19.21
C SER A 144 -1.47 -1.79 -19.44
N ASP A 145 -1.26 -2.73 -18.52
CA ASP A 145 -1.69 -4.13 -18.68
C ASP A 145 -3.18 -4.37 -18.36
N GLN A 146 -3.98 -3.32 -18.53
CA GLN A 146 -5.42 -3.47 -18.67
C GLN A 146 -5.68 -3.99 -20.08
N PRO A 147 -6.41 -5.10 -20.30
CA PRO A 147 -6.90 -5.39 -21.64
C PRO A 147 -7.72 -4.17 -22.07
N ARG A 148 -7.30 -3.53 -23.15
CA ARG A 148 -8.18 -2.65 -23.93
C ARG A 148 -9.40 -3.51 -24.22
N SER A 149 -10.53 -3.21 -23.59
CA SER A 149 -11.82 -3.62 -24.12
C SER A 149 -11.97 -2.86 -25.44
N SER A 150 -11.43 -3.42 -26.51
CA SER A 150 -11.72 -3.03 -27.88
C SER A 150 -13.16 -3.46 -28.16
N ASP A 151 -14.00 -2.45 -28.36
CA ASP A 151 -15.17 -2.40 -29.21
C ASP A 151 -15.81 -3.72 -29.66
N SER A 152 -17.10 -3.81 -29.40
CA SER A 152 -18.01 -4.11 -30.51
C SER A 152 -19.13 -3.07 -30.48
N ALA A 153 -19.00 -2.13 -31.40
CA ALA A 153 -20.09 -1.33 -31.92
C ALA A 153 -21.13 -2.24 -32.61
N ASP A 154 -22.36 -1.76 -32.56
CA ASP A 154 -23.50 -2.02 -33.44
C ASP A 154 -24.18 -3.40 -33.38
N LEU A 155 -25.50 -3.37 -33.11
CA LEU A 155 -26.50 -3.49 -34.17
C LEU A 155 -27.93 -3.21 -33.63
N VAL A 156 -28.54 -2.19 -34.25
CA VAL A 156 -29.98 -1.92 -34.53
C VAL A 156 -30.96 -1.79 -33.37
#